data_AF-A0A0B6XZ55-F1
#
_entry.id   AF-A0A0B6XZ55-F1
#
_cell.length_a   1.000
_cell.length_b   1.000
_cell.length_c   1.000
_cell.angle_alpha   90.00
_cell.angle_beta   90.00
_cell.angle_gamma   90.00
#
_symmetry.space_group_name_H-M   'P 1'
#
loop_
_entity.id
_entity.type
_entity.pdbx_description
1 polymer ?
#
loop_
_entity_poly.entity_id
_entity_poly.type
_entity_poly.pdbx_seq_one_letter_code
_entity_poly.pdbx_strand_id
1 'polypeptide(L)'
;GGTKWNLIIRDVQVKDSGVYECQVSSRMRHLRHHVTLMVTDQFSSMTPKPNIQISGDNYVDEGDRIFLSCNATSREYPPEDIDWFRAGNTLTTDVSR
;
A
#
# COMPACT_ATOMS: atom_id res chain seq x y z
N GLY A 1 41.04 4.10 19.59
CA GLY A 1 40.33 5.37 19.87
C GLY A 1 39.24 5.54 18.84
N GLY A 2 37.99 5.65 19.26
CA GLY A 2 36.88 5.91 18.35
C GLY A 2 35.87 6.78 19.06
N THR A 3 35.74 8.03 18.63
CA THR A 3 34.66 8.91 19.06
C THR A 3 33.51 8.73 18.05
N LYS A 4 32.41 8.12 18.49
CA LYS A 4 31.19 7.98 17.69
C LYS A 4 30.31 9.19 17.91
N TRP A 5 29.85 9.81 16.83
CA TRP A 5 28.93 10.95 16.84
C TRP A 5 27.70 10.57 16.01
N ASN A 6 26.65 10.14 16.69
CA ASN A 6 25.45 9.60 16.03
C ASN A 6 24.30 10.61 16.12
N LEU A 7 23.60 10.84 15.00
CA LEU A 7 22.30 11.50 14.97
C LEU A 7 21.21 10.45 15.20
N ILE A 8 20.33 10.67 16.18
CA ILE A 8 19.20 9.77 16.47
C ILE A 8 17.91 10.57 16.37
N ILE A 9 17.05 10.21 15.42
CA ILE A 9 15.71 10.77 15.25
C ILE A 9 14.72 9.74 15.81
N ARG A 10 13.88 10.15 16.76
CA ARG A 10 12.83 9.32 17.36
C ARG A 10 11.50 9.63 16.69
N ASP A 11 10.63 8.62 16.57
CA ASP A 11 9.29 8.76 16.01
C ASP A 11 9.28 9.37 14.60
N VAL A 12 10.12 8.83 13.72
CA VAL A 12 10.33 9.28 12.33
C VAL A 12 9.01 9.43 11.56
N GLN A 13 8.84 10.58 10.92
CA GLN A 13 7.70 10.96 10.10
C GLN A 13 8.10 11.14 8.64
N VAL A 14 7.14 11.08 7.70
CA VAL A 14 7.40 11.27 6.26
C VAL A 14 8.12 12.60 5.97
N LYS A 15 7.78 13.66 6.71
CA LYS A 15 8.41 14.99 6.61
C LYS A 15 9.89 15.02 7.00
N ASP A 16 10.40 13.99 7.67
CA ASP A 16 11.81 13.89 8.04
C ASP A 16 12.67 13.41 6.87
N SER A 17 12.05 13.03 5.74
CA SER A 17 12.75 12.76 4.48
C SER A 17 13.54 13.97 4.00
N GLY A 18 14.75 13.75 3.50
CA GLY A 18 15.59 14.81 3.01
C GLY A 18 17.05 14.44 2.94
N VAL A 19 17.89 15.43 2.60
CA VAL A 19 19.35 15.27 2.57
C VAL A 19 19.93 15.68 3.91
N TYR A 20 20.69 14.76 4.52
CA TYR A 20 21.43 14.98 5.76
C TYR A 20 22.91 15.13 5.43
N GLU A 21 23.58 16.09 6.08
CA GLU A 21 25.01 16.34 5.93
C GLU A 21 25.76 16.03 7.24
N CYS A 22 26.84 15.26 7.14
CA CYS A 22 27.85 15.16 8.19
C CYS A 22 29.06 16.03 7.82
N GLN A 23 29.33 17.03 8.65
CA GLN A 23 30.47 17.92 8.49
C GLN A 23 31.51 17.69 9.60
N VAL A 24 32.74 17.40 9.19
CA VAL A 24 33.89 17.28 10.10
C VAL A 24 34.82 18.45 9.87
N SER A 25 34.94 19.31 10.88
CA SER A 25 35.88 20.44 10.87
C SER A 25 37.13 20.07 11.67
N SER A 26 38.28 20.07 10.99
CA SER A 26 39.61 19.96 11.59
C SER A 26 40.44 21.19 11.24
N ARG A 27 41.53 21.44 11.96
CA ARG A 27 42.41 22.61 11.76
C ARG A 27 42.89 22.79 10.30
N MET A 28 42.92 21.73 9.51
CA MET A 28 43.43 21.75 8.13
C MET A 28 42.39 21.41 7.06
N ARG A 29 41.23 20.84 7.42
CA ARG A 29 40.25 20.32 6.45
C ARG A 29 38.83 20.43 6.96
N HIS A 30 37.91 20.72 6.03
CA HIS A 30 36.48 20.51 6.19
C HIS A 30 36.08 19.35 5.30
N LEU A 31 35.65 18.24 5.91
CA LEU A 31 35.10 17.10 5.17
C LEU A 31 33.58 17.15 5.30
N ARG A 32 32.88 16.91 4.19
CA ARG A 32 31.42 16.85 4.15
C ARG A 32 31.00 15.56 3.48
N HIS A 33 29.97 14.93 4.02
CA HIS A 33 29.35 13.74 3.43
C HIS A 33 27.84 13.87 3.52
N HIS A 34 27.16 13.54 2.43
CA HIS A 34 25.70 13.64 2.33
C HIS A 34 25.07 12.26 2.26
N VAL A 35 23.92 12.11 2.93
CA VAL A 35 23.07 10.92 2.85
C VAL A 35 21.64 11.38 2.63
N THR A 36 20.94 10.78 1.67
CA THR A 36 19.51 11.01 1.46
C THR A 36 18.71 10.01 2.28
N LEU A 37 17.89 10.50 3.21
CA LEU A 37 16.91 9.70 3.93
C LEU A 37 15.57 9.77 3.19
N MET A 38 15.02 8.61 2.86
CA MET A 38 13.66 8.49 2.32
C MET A 38 12.81 7.76 3.36
N VAL A 39 11.79 8.46 3.87
CA VAL A 39 10.81 7.92 4.80
C VAL A 39 9.50 7.76 4.04
N THR A 40 9.06 6.52 3.88
CA THR A 40 7.76 6.21 3.29
C THR A 40 6.74 6.00 4.39
N ASP A 41 5.50 6.39 4.12
CA ASP A 41 4.39 5.89 4.92
C ASP A 41 4.25 4.38 4.66
N GLN A 42 4.14 3.60 5.73
CA GLN A 42 3.85 2.17 5.65
C GLN A 42 2.57 1.87 4.88
N PHE A 43 1.67 2.85 4.77
CA PHE A 43 0.47 2.78 3.93
C PHE A 43 0.71 3.17 2.47
N SER A 44 1.70 4.03 2.15
CA SER A 44 1.94 4.47 0.76
C SER A 44 2.83 3.51 -0.05
N SER A 45 3.63 2.66 0.61
CA SER A 45 4.53 1.72 -0.07
C SER A 45 3.88 0.36 -0.37
N MET A 46 2.75 0.05 0.25
CA MET A 46 1.88 -1.01 -0.20
C MET A 46 0.88 -0.38 -1.15
N THR A 47 1.12 -0.41 -2.46
CA THR A 47 -0.02 -0.32 -3.39
C THR A 47 -1.00 -1.41 -2.94
N PRO A 48 -2.18 -1.09 -2.38
CA PRO A 48 -3.12 -2.11 -1.97
C PRO A 48 -3.66 -2.64 -3.29
N LYS A 49 -3.07 -3.72 -3.78
CA LYS A 49 -3.75 -4.48 -4.83
C LYS A 49 -5.05 -4.92 -4.19
N PRO A 50 -6.21 -4.49 -4.71
CA PRO A 50 -7.47 -4.96 -4.18
C PRO A 50 -7.43 -6.49 -4.23
N ASN A 51 -7.58 -7.14 -3.08
CA ASN A 51 -7.63 -8.59 -3.04
C ASN A 51 -9.08 -8.98 -3.33
N ILE A 52 -9.34 -9.24 -4.61
CA ILE A 52 -10.64 -9.63 -5.13
C ILE A 52 -10.61 -11.14 -5.36
N GLN A 53 -11.54 -11.85 -4.73
CA GLN A 53 -11.73 -13.28 -4.90
C GLN A 53 -13.17 -13.56 -5.28
N ILE A 54 -13.37 -14.35 -6.34
CA ILE A 54 -14.69 -14.82 -6.75
C ILE A 54 -14.79 -16.32 -6.47
N SER A 55 -15.89 -16.74 -5.86
CA SER A 55 -16.20 -18.13 -5.55
C SER A 55 -17.67 -18.43 -5.83
N GLY A 56 -18.04 -19.72 -5.88
CA GLY A 56 -19.41 -20.13 -6.13
C GLY A 56 -19.52 -21.36 -7.02
N ASP A 57 -20.66 -21.49 -7.67
CA ASP A 57 -20.99 -22.63 -8.53
C ASP A 57 -20.16 -22.60 -9.82
N ASN A 58 -19.58 -23.76 -10.14
CA ASN A 58 -18.83 -23.97 -11.38
C ASN A 58 -19.64 -24.74 -12.44
N TYR A 59 -20.62 -25.54 -11.98
CA TYR A 59 -21.49 -26.36 -12.81
C TYR A 59 -22.88 -26.38 -12.19
N VAL A 60 -23.91 -26.17 -13.00
CA VAL A 60 -25.32 -26.27 -12.61
C VAL A 60 -26.10 -26.94 -13.73
N ASP A 61 -27.20 -27.61 -13.37
CA ASP A 61 -28.10 -28.20 -14.34
C ASP A 61 -29.11 -27.17 -14.86
N GLU A 62 -29.75 -27.48 -15.99
CA GLU A 62 -30.74 -26.58 -16.58
C GLU A 62 -31.96 -26.43 -15.67
N GLY A 63 -32.34 -25.18 -15.39
CA GLY A 63 -33.43 -24.82 -14.49
C GLY A 63 -33.00 -24.54 -13.05
N ASP A 64 -31.77 -24.89 -12.68
CA ASP A 64 -31.22 -24.58 -11.37
C ASP A 64 -30.73 -23.13 -11.27
N ARG A 65 -30.60 -22.66 -10.02
CA ARG A 65 -30.05 -21.34 -9.71
C ARG A 65 -28.53 -21.44 -9.60
N ILE A 66 -27.83 -20.42 -10.09
CA ILE A 66 -26.39 -20.23 -9.85
C ILE A 66 -26.16 -19.31 -8.65
N PHE A 67 -25.11 -19.58 -7.89
CA PHE A 67 -24.62 -18.73 -6.82
C PHE A 67 -23.16 -18.35 -7.08
N LEU A 68 -22.90 -17.06 -7.18
CA LEU A 68 -21.55 -16.48 -7.28
C LEU A 68 -21.38 -15.43 -6.18
N SER A 69 -20.22 -15.44 -5.55
CA SER A 69 -19.86 -14.53 -4.45
C SER A 69 -18.56 -13.81 -4.80
N CYS A 70 -18.53 -12.50 -4.57
CA CYS A 70 -17.36 -11.66 -4.74
C CYS A 70 -16.93 -11.14 -3.37
N ASN A 71 -15.72 -11.49 -2.96
CA ASN A 71 -15.08 -10.97 -1.77
C ASN A 71 -13.98 -9.99 -2.18
N ALA A 72 -14.26 -8.70 -2.01
CA ALA A 72 -13.32 -7.63 -2.27
C ALA A 72 -12.83 -7.04 -0.93
N THR A 73 -11.54 -7.17 -0.66
CA THR A 73 -10.92 -6.60 0.56
C THR A 73 -9.85 -5.58 0.19
N SER A 74 -9.97 -4.40 0.81
CA SER A 74 -9.00 -3.31 0.71
C SER A 74 -9.00 -2.56 2.03
N ARG A 75 -7.81 -2.33 2.58
CA ARG A 75 -7.64 -1.63 3.87
C ARG A 75 -7.69 -0.11 3.72
N GLU A 76 -7.34 0.39 2.54
CA GLU A 76 -7.25 1.83 2.25
C GLU A 76 -8.53 2.35 1.58
N TYR A 77 -9.15 1.52 0.74
CA TYR A 77 -10.35 1.85 -0.03
C TYR A 77 -11.37 0.71 0.11
N PRO A 78 -12.10 0.61 1.25
CA PRO A 78 -13.16 -0.39 1.35
C PRO A 78 -14.15 -0.20 0.19
N PRO A 79 -14.53 -1.27 -0.52
CA PRO A 79 -15.44 -1.15 -1.67
C PRO A 79 -16.79 -0.63 -1.19
N GLU A 80 -17.22 0.51 -1.73
CA GLU A 80 -18.53 1.09 -1.45
C GLU A 80 -19.64 0.35 -2.22
N ASP A 81 -19.34 -0.06 -3.46
CA ASP A 81 -20.24 -0.79 -4.35
C ASP A 81 -19.50 -1.89 -5.12
N ILE A 82 -20.24 -2.91 -5.58
CA ILE A 82 -19.74 -4.03 -6.41
C ILE A 82 -20.65 -4.22 -7.62
N ASP A 83 -20.07 -4.08 -8.82
CA ASP A 83 -20.73 -4.38 -10.08
C ASP A 83 -20.33 -5.75 -10.63
N TRP A 84 -21.29 -6.50 -11.15
CA TRP A 84 -21.04 -7.77 -11.82
C TRP A 84 -21.12 -7.62 -13.33
N PHE A 85 -20.24 -8.33 -14.05
CA PHE A 85 -20.19 -8.30 -15.51
C PHE A 85 -20.18 -9.72 -16.09
N ARG A 86 -20.94 -9.93 -17.16
CA ARG A 86 -20.89 -11.16 -17.99
C ARG A 86 -20.46 -10.79 -19.39
N ALA A 87 -19.29 -11.30 -19.81
CA ALA A 87 -18.72 -11.02 -21.13
C ALA A 87 -18.67 -9.51 -21.47
N GLY A 88 -18.34 -8.68 -20.48
CA GLY A 88 -18.24 -7.22 -20.62
C GLY A 88 -19.56 -6.45 -20.46
N ASN A 89 -20.70 -7.12 -20.30
CA ASN A 89 -21.99 -6.47 -20.07
C ASN A 89 -22.33 -6.46 -18.59
N THR A 90 -22.77 -5.32 -18.07
CA THR A 90 -23.20 -5.17 -16.67
C THR A 90 -24.43 -6.02 -16.40
N LEU A 91 -24.41 -6.76 -15.28
CA LEU A 91 -25.57 -7.47 -14.75
C LEU A 91 -26.31 -6.57 -13.78
N THR A 92 -27.63 -6.50 -13.91
CA THR A 92 -28.48 -5.89 -12.89
C THR A 92 -28.54 -6.83 -11.69
N THR A 93 -27.85 -6.48 -10.62
CA THR A 93 -27.98 -7.17 -9.33
C THR A 93 -29.19 -6.60 -8.61
N ASP A 94 -30.18 -7.44 -8.30
CA ASP A 94 -31.22 -7.07 -7.34
C ASP A 94 -30.56 -7.05 -5.96
N VAL A 95 -30.05 -5.89 -5.57
CA VAL A 95 -29.62 -5.64 -4.19
C VAL A 95 -30.89 -5.44 -3.35
N SER A 96 -31.67 -6.50 -3.16
CA SER A 96 -32.73 -6.52 -2.16
C SER A 96 -32.04 -6.59 -0.78
N ARG A 97 -31.87 -5.40 -0.21
CA ARG A 97 -31.27 -5.11 1.08
C ARG A 97 -32.04 -5.74 2.24
#